data_AF-A0A7S2HYT3-F1
#
_entry.id   AF-A0A7S2HYT3-F1
#
_cell.length_a   1.000
_cell.length_b   1.000
_cell.length_c   1.000
_cell.angle_alpha   90.00
_cell.angle_beta   90.00
_cell.angle_gamma   90.00
#
_symmetry.space_group_name_H-M   'P 1'
#
loop_
_entity.id
_entity.type
_entity.pdbx_description
1 polymer ?
#
loop_
_entity_poly.entity_id
_entity_poly.type
_entity_poly.pdbx_seq_one_letter_code
_entity_poly.pdbx_strand_id
1 'polypeptide(L)'
;SSSEAEVASLCQLQATLQAALPTCNDQQKGGRFTPHMTISHFGSRDEAEAAKVALDWQPVTFKCDDCVHILHRLGGSGQFERAATFQFGSDLASCAATLFDPPQRFESMPDEEEGWVKLARKDAYK
;
A
#
# COMPACT_ATOMS: atom_id res chain seq x y z
N SER A 1 -15.11 -0.48 -13.71
CA SER A 1 -14.16 -1.34 -14.45
C SER A 1 -13.01 -0.45 -14.85
N SER A 2 -11.84 -0.60 -14.22
CA SER A 2 -10.63 0.11 -14.69
C SER A 2 -10.29 -0.40 -16.09
N SER A 3 -9.96 0.48 -17.01
CA SER A 3 -9.56 0.09 -18.36
C SER A 3 -8.25 -0.71 -18.30
N GLU A 4 -8.05 -1.65 -19.22
CA GLU A 4 -6.81 -2.45 -19.29
C GLU A 4 -5.55 -1.57 -19.33
N ALA A 5 -5.64 -0.38 -19.92
CA ALA A 5 -4.56 0.61 -19.98
C ALA A 5 -4.19 1.18 -18.60
N GLU A 6 -5.15 1.38 -17.70
CA GLU A 6 -4.89 1.87 -16.34
C GLU A 6 -4.15 0.80 -15.52
N VAL A 7 -4.59 -0.45 -15.62
CA VAL A 7 -3.92 -1.59 -14.96
C VAL A 7 -2.51 -1.78 -15.51
N ALA A 8 -2.32 -1.64 -16.83
CA ALA A 8 -1.00 -1.68 -17.45
C ALA A 8 -0.07 -0.58 -16.91
N SER A 9 -0.60 0.63 -16.70
CA SER A 9 0.17 1.76 -16.14
C SER A 9 0.61 1.49 -14.70
N LEU A 10 -0.26 0.92 -13.86
CA LEU A 10 0.10 0.50 -12.49
C LEU A 10 1.14 -0.63 -12.48
N CYS A 11 1.02 -1.61 -13.39
CA CYS A 11 2.02 -2.67 -13.55
C CYS A 11 3.38 -2.10 -13.97
N GLN A 12 3.39 -1.14 -14.89
CA GLN A 12 4.62 -0.50 -15.34
C GLN A 12 5.29 0.28 -14.20
N LEU A 13 4.52 1.07 -13.44
CA LEU A 13 5.03 1.78 -12.27
C LEU A 13 5.66 0.82 -11.25
N GLN A 14 4.96 -0.27 -10.92
CA GLN A 14 5.45 -1.28 -9.97
C GLN A 14 6.76 -1.92 -10.46
N ALA A 15 6.81 -2.32 -11.73
CA ALA A 15 8.01 -2.93 -12.32
C ALA A 15 9.21 -1.97 -12.30
N THR A 16 8.99 -0.68 -12.63
CA THR A 16 10.03 0.35 -12.59
C THR A 16 10.56 0.56 -11.17
N LEU A 17 9.67 0.69 -10.18
CA LEU A 17 10.07 0.85 -8.77
C LEU A 17 10.84 -0.38 -8.26
N GLN A 18 10.40 -1.58 -8.61
CA GLN A 18 11.06 -2.82 -8.22
C GLN A 18 12.45 -2.95 -8.86
N ALA A 19 12.62 -2.57 -10.12
CA ALA A 19 13.93 -2.58 -10.77
C ALA A 19 14.93 -1.63 -10.08
N ALA A 20 14.43 -0.49 -9.56
CA ALA A 20 15.23 0.47 -8.81
C ALA A 20 15.52 0.03 -7.36
N LEU A 21 14.69 -0.85 -6.78
CA LEU A 21 14.80 -1.36 -5.41
C LEU A 21 14.83 -2.90 -5.40
N PRO A 22 15.96 -3.54 -5.76
CA PRO A 22 16.04 -4.99 -5.95
C PRO A 22 15.71 -5.81 -4.69
N THR A 23 15.78 -5.20 -3.51
CA THR A 23 15.41 -5.81 -2.22
C THR A 23 13.89 -5.94 -2.03
N CYS A 24 13.08 -5.20 -2.81
CA CYS A 24 11.63 -5.25 -2.76
C CYS A 24 11.06 -6.28 -3.76
N ASN A 25 11.31 -7.57 -3.52
CA ASN A 25 10.93 -8.64 -4.46
C ASN A 25 9.77 -9.53 -4.00
N ASP A 26 9.13 -9.22 -2.86
CA ASP A 26 8.06 -10.05 -2.30
C ASP A 26 6.87 -10.25 -3.25
N GLN A 27 6.59 -9.25 -4.10
CA GLN A 27 5.50 -9.30 -5.08
C GLN A 27 5.74 -10.33 -6.21
N GLN A 28 6.98 -10.76 -6.44
CA GLN A 28 7.30 -11.78 -7.47
C GLN A 28 7.02 -13.21 -7.00
N LYS A 29 6.89 -13.45 -5.68
CA LYS A 29 6.66 -14.79 -5.14
C LYS A 29 5.30 -15.38 -5.53
N GLY A 30 4.34 -14.51 -5.89
CA GLY A 30 2.97 -14.89 -6.27
C GLY A 30 2.64 -14.81 -7.77
N GLY A 31 3.62 -14.53 -8.63
CA GLY A 31 3.40 -14.35 -10.07
C GLY A 31 3.34 -12.87 -10.50
N ARG A 32 2.33 -12.50 -11.29
CA ARG A 32 2.17 -11.13 -11.82
C ARG A 32 1.59 -10.20 -10.75
N PHE A 33 2.12 -8.98 -10.65
CA PHE A 33 1.54 -7.93 -9.84
C PHE A 33 0.05 -7.71 -10.16
N THR A 34 -0.78 -7.80 -9.13
CA THR A 34 -2.22 -7.53 -9.21
C THR A 34 -2.53 -6.41 -8.22
N PRO A 35 -2.84 -5.19 -8.69
CA PRO A 35 -3.14 -4.08 -7.79
C PRO A 35 -4.41 -4.39 -6.99
N HIS A 36 -4.28 -4.39 -5.67
CA HIS A 36 -5.38 -4.60 -4.74
C HIS A 36 -5.15 -3.77 -3.47
N MET A 37 -6.23 -3.56 -2.73
CA MET A 37 -6.20 -2.96 -1.39
C MET A 37 -6.67 -4.01 -0.40
N THR A 38 -5.85 -4.30 0.60
CA THR A 38 -6.25 -5.17 1.71
C THR A 38 -7.20 -4.40 2.63
N ILE A 39 -8.44 -4.87 2.76
CA ILE A 39 -9.44 -4.27 3.65
C ILE A 39 -9.37 -4.90 5.05
N SER A 40 -9.29 -6.23 5.11
CA SER A 40 -9.26 -6.99 6.36
C SER A 40 -8.64 -8.37 6.15
N HIS A 41 -8.39 -9.07 7.25
CA HIS A 41 -8.03 -10.47 7.30
C HIS A 41 -9.16 -11.25 8.00
N PHE A 42 -9.57 -12.37 7.42
CA PHE A 42 -10.62 -13.24 7.98
C PHE A 42 -10.02 -14.55 8.47
N GLY A 43 -10.51 -15.07 9.59
CA GLY A 43 -10.03 -16.32 10.17
C GLY A 43 -10.50 -17.56 9.40
N SER A 44 -11.54 -17.40 8.57
CA SER A 44 -12.08 -18.47 7.73
C SER A 44 -12.69 -17.94 6.43
N ARG A 45 -12.95 -18.86 5.49
CA ARG A 45 -13.67 -18.55 4.24
C ARG A 45 -15.11 -18.11 4.52
N ASP A 46 -15.80 -18.75 5.47
CA ASP A 46 -17.19 -18.46 5.81
C ASP A 46 -17.33 -17.03 6.36
N GLU A 47 -16.37 -16.58 7.19
CA GLU A 47 -16.29 -15.20 7.66
C GLU A 47 -16.11 -14.20 6.50
N ALA A 48 -15.25 -14.52 5.54
CA ALA A 48 -15.04 -13.69 4.36
C ALA A 48 -16.29 -13.61 3.47
N GLU A 49 -17.03 -14.72 3.31
CA GLU A 49 -18.28 -14.76 2.56
C GLU A 49 -19.39 -13.95 3.27
N ALA A 50 -19.49 -14.04 4.60
CA ALA A 50 -20.42 -13.23 5.39
C ALA A 50 -20.11 -11.72 5.26
N ALA A 51 -18.83 -11.34 5.35
CA ALA A 51 -18.39 -9.95 5.19
C ALA A 51 -18.68 -9.41 3.78
N LYS A 52 -18.50 -10.24 2.74
CA LYS A 52 -18.85 -9.88 1.36
C LYS A 52 -20.34 -9.53 1.22
N VAL A 53 -21.22 -10.29 1.86
CA VAL A 53 -22.68 -10.03 1.82
C VAL A 53 -23.04 -8.75 2.57
N ALA A 54 -22.34 -8.45 3.65
CA ALA A 54 -22.56 -7.23 4.45
C ALA A 54 -21.98 -5.96 3.81
N LEU A 55 -21.06 -6.09 2.85
CA LEU A 55 -20.38 -4.96 2.22
C LEU A 55 -21.28 -4.27 1.20
N ASP A 56 -21.85 -3.12 1.55
CA ASP A 56 -22.52 -2.22 0.61
C ASP A 56 -21.49 -1.38 -0.17
N TRP A 57 -20.82 -2.02 -1.13
CA TRP A 57 -19.77 -1.39 -1.92
C TRP A 57 -20.30 -0.76 -3.20
N GLN A 58 -19.92 0.50 -3.43
CA GLN A 58 -20.09 1.18 -4.70
C GLN A 58 -18.72 1.40 -5.36
N PRO A 59 -18.53 1.03 -6.63
CA PRO A 59 -17.28 1.30 -7.34
C PRO A 59 -16.96 2.80 -7.37
N VAL A 60 -15.74 3.15 -6.95
CA VAL A 60 -15.21 4.50 -7.01
C VAL A 60 -14.11 4.57 -8.06
N THR A 61 -14.14 5.61 -8.88
CA THR A 61 -13.03 5.98 -9.77
C THR A 61 -12.36 7.22 -9.22
N PHE A 62 -11.03 7.20 -9.11
CA PHE A 62 -10.24 8.33 -8.69
C PHE A 62 -8.94 8.39 -9.51
N LYS A 63 -8.32 9.57 -9.51
CA LYS A 63 -7.02 9.80 -10.13
C LYS A 63 -5.96 9.90 -9.04
N CYS A 64 -4.84 9.20 -9.21
CA CYS A 64 -3.70 9.29 -8.31
C CYS A 64 -2.68 10.27 -8.91
N ASP A 65 -2.74 11.53 -8.47
CA ASP A 65 -1.98 12.63 -9.08
C ASP A 65 -0.72 13.02 -8.33
N ASP A 66 -0.58 12.59 -7.09
CA ASP A 66 0.39 13.20 -6.19
C ASP A 66 1.75 12.50 -6.32
N CYS A 67 1.91 11.33 -5.69
CA CYS A 67 3.24 10.79 -5.47
C CYS A 67 3.28 9.32 -5.06
N VAL A 68 4.48 8.77 -5.03
CA VAL A 68 4.86 7.53 -4.35
C VAL A 68 5.62 7.88 -3.07
N HIS A 69 5.28 7.22 -1.96
CA HIS A 69 6.03 7.33 -0.71
C HIS A 69 6.88 6.08 -0.46
N ILE A 70 8.10 6.27 0.03
CA ILE A 70 8.84 5.20 0.74
C ILE A 70 8.49 5.32 2.21
N LEU A 71 7.99 4.23 2.77
CA LEU A 71 7.54 4.16 4.14
C LEU A 71 8.56 3.42 5.01
N HIS A 72 8.82 3.97 6.19
CA HIS A 72 9.60 3.37 7.25
C HIS A 72 8.67 2.94 8.38
N ARG A 73 8.92 1.78 8.97
CA ARG A 73 8.15 1.25 10.09
C ARG A 73 9.11 0.84 11.20
N LEU A 74 8.98 1.47 12.37
CA LEU A 74 9.74 1.09 13.57
C LEU A 74 8.95 0.07 14.40
N GLY A 75 9.50 -1.15 14.52
CA GLY A 75 8.94 -2.22 15.34
C GLY A 75 7.66 -2.86 14.77
N GLY A 76 7.18 -3.90 15.46
CA GLY A 76 6.02 -4.67 15.01
C GLY A 76 4.68 -3.95 15.19
N SER A 77 4.59 -3.01 16.12
CA SER A 77 3.38 -2.23 16.46
C SER A 77 3.36 -0.83 15.85
N GLY A 78 4.38 -0.47 15.06
CA GLY A 78 4.58 0.88 14.58
C GLY A 78 3.62 1.27 13.46
N GLN A 79 3.30 2.55 13.42
CA GLN A 79 2.75 3.23 12.26
C GLN A 79 3.77 3.35 11.13
N PHE A 80 3.31 3.77 9.97
CA PHE A 80 4.17 4.12 8.86
C PHE A 80 4.57 5.59 8.93
N GLU A 81 5.87 5.85 8.83
CA GLU A 81 6.43 7.18 8.63
C GLU A 81 6.91 7.31 7.19
N ARG A 82 6.77 8.50 6.60
CA ARG A 82 7.30 8.82 5.29
C ARG A 82 8.80 9.09 5.41
N ALA A 83 9.61 8.21 4.83
CA ALA A 83 11.04 8.42 4.70
C ALA A 83 11.37 9.22 3.44
N ALA A 84 10.65 8.98 2.33
CA ALA A 84 10.82 9.76 1.10
C ALA A 84 9.52 9.89 0.31
N THR A 85 9.46 10.90 -0.57
CA THR A 85 8.35 11.14 -1.50
C THR A 85 8.87 11.42 -2.92
N PHE A 86 8.25 10.77 -3.91
CA PHE A 86 8.53 10.90 -5.33
C PHE A 86 7.27 11.40 -6.02
N GLN A 87 7.25 12.66 -6.44
CA GLN A 87 6.10 13.25 -7.14
C GLN A 87 5.91 12.60 -8.51
N PHE A 88 4.66 12.45 -8.95
CA PHE A 88 4.36 12.13 -10.34
C PHE A 88 4.52 13.39 -11.20
N GLY A 89 5.08 13.26 -12.41
CA GLY A 89 5.31 14.42 -13.28
C GLY A 89 6.16 14.12 -14.52
N SER A 90 6.18 15.07 -15.46
CA SER A 90 6.82 14.94 -16.77
C SER A 90 8.23 15.51 -16.86
N ASP A 91 8.69 16.28 -15.86
CA ASP A 91 10.04 16.83 -15.85
C ASP A 91 10.93 16.08 -14.84
N LEU A 92 11.94 15.39 -15.37
CA LEU A 92 12.95 14.65 -14.61
C LEU A 92 13.68 15.54 -13.57
N ALA A 93 13.79 16.86 -13.82
CA ALA A 93 14.39 17.79 -12.87
C ALA A 93 13.48 18.08 -11.66
N SER A 94 12.16 17.91 -11.82
CA SER A 94 11.14 18.09 -10.77
C SER A 94 10.81 16.80 -10.01
N CYS A 95 11.16 15.63 -10.56
CA CYS A 95 10.97 14.31 -9.94
C CYS A 95 12.01 13.98 -8.85
N ALA A 96 12.71 14.98 -8.32
CA ALA A 96 13.65 14.78 -7.23
C ALA A 96 12.90 14.25 -5.99
N ALA A 97 13.44 13.19 -5.39
CA ALA A 97 12.88 12.64 -4.17
C ALA A 97 13.04 13.66 -3.04
N THR A 98 11.95 13.94 -2.31
CA THR A 98 12.05 14.63 -1.02
C THR A 98 12.36 13.59 0.05
N LEU A 99 13.55 13.64 0.62
CA LEU A 99 13.96 12.79 1.75
C LEU A 99 13.62 13.50 3.07
N PHE A 100 13.09 12.75 4.03
CA PHE A 100 12.78 13.23 5.37
C PHE A 100 13.72 12.61 6.41
N ASP A 101 14.43 13.46 7.14
CA ASP A 101 15.27 13.07 8.27
C ASP A 101 15.02 14.02 9.47
N PRO A 102 14.32 13.57 10.53
CA PRO A 102 13.76 12.22 10.68
C PRO A 102 12.54 11.97 9.76
N PRO A 103 12.16 10.69 9.53
CA PRO A 103 10.92 10.35 8.82
C PRO A 103 9.68 11.05 9.40
N GLN A 104 8.74 11.43 8.54
CA GLN A 104 7.57 12.22 8.93
C GLN A 104 6.29 11.38 9.02
N ARG A 105 5.53 11.53 10.10
CA ARG A 105 4.19 10.93 10.24
C ARG A 105 3.20 11.57 9.26
N PHE A 106 2.14 10.83 8.93
CA PHE A 106 0.97 11.41 8.28
C PHE A 106 0.10 12.08 9.35
N GLU A 107 -0.34 13.32 9.10
CA GLU A 107 -1.14 14.09 10.08
C GLU A 107 -2.44 13.38 10.49
N SER A 108 -3.02 12.58 9.59
CA SER A 108 -4.25 11.83 9.81
C SER A 108 -4.05 10.41 10.36
N MET A 109 -2.80 9.97 10.55
CA MET A 109 -2.53 8.61 11.03
C MET A 109 -2.64 8.56 12.57
N PRO A 110 -3.44 7.62 13.13
CA PRO A 110 -3.68 7.56 14.58
C PRO A 110 -2.41 7.23 15.34
N ASP A 111 -2.26 7.79 16.54
CA ASP A 111 -1.03 7.68 17.36
C ASP A 111 -0.71 6.28 17.89
N GLU A 112 -1.65 5.35 17.85
CA GLU A 112 -1.45 3.97 18.22
C GLU A 112 -2.17 3.03 17.25
N GLU A 113 -1.60 1.84 17.06
CA GLU A 113 -2.28 0.75 16.36
C GLU A 113 -3.53 0.30 17.13
N GLU A 114 -4.66 0.21 16.43
CA GLU A 114 -5.92 -0.23 17.02
C GLU A 114 -5.85 -1.65 17.59
N GLY A 115 -6.63 -1.90 18.64
CA GLY A 115 -6.60 -3.17 19.37
C GLY A 115 -6.88 -4.39 18.49
N TRP A 116 -7.77 -4.28 17.51
CA TRP A 116 -8.10 -5.38 16.60
C TRP A 116 -6.94 -5.72 15.66
N VAL A 117 -6.16 -4.73 15.21
CA VAL A 117 -4.96 -4.96 14.37
C VAL A 117 -3.89 -5.70 15.17
N LYS A 118 -3.70 -5.33 16.44
CA LYS A 118 -2.78 -6.02 17.37
C LYS A 118 -3.18 -7.48 17.56
N LEU A 119 -4.49 -7.77 17.68
CA LEU A 119 -5.02 -9.12 17.83
C LEU A 119 -4.85 -9.94 16.55
N ALA A 120 -5.26 -9.41 15.40
CA ALA A 120 -5.13 -10.07 14.10
C ALA A 120 -3.67 -10.48 13.81
N ARG A 121 -2.70 -9.61 14.14
CA ARG A 121 -1.27 -9.95 14.00
C ARG A 121 -0.86 -11.12 14.89
N LYS A 122 -1.31 -11.17 16.15
CA LYS A 122 -0.98 -12.28 17.07
C LYS A 122 -1.51 -13.61 16.55
N ASP A 123 -2.67 -13.62 15.92
CA ASP A 123 -3.29 -14.84 15.41
C ASP A 123 -2.67 -15.33 14.09
N ALA A 124 -2.09 -14.43 13.28
CA ALA A 124 -1.36 -14.80 12.05
C ALA A 124 -0.02 -15.53 12.30
N TYR A 125 0.50 -15.49 13.53
CA TYR A 125 1.75 -16.17 13.93
C TYR A 125 1.52 -17.37 14.85
N LYS A 126 0.27 -17.84 14.99
CA LYS A 126 -0.06 -19.12 15.63
C LYS A 126 -0.15 -20.22 14.59
#